data_AF-A0A6A6HXT8-F1
#
_entry.id   AF-A0A6A6HXT8-F1
#
_cell.length_a   1.000
_cell.length_b   1.000
_cell.length_c   1.000
_cell.angle_alpha   90.00
_cell.angle_beta   90.00
_cell.angle_gamma   90.00
#
_symmetry.space_group_name_H-M   'P 1'
#
loop_
_entity.id
_entity.type
_entity.pdbx_description
1 polymer ?
#
loop_
_entity_poly.entity_id
_entity_poly.type
_entity_poly.pdbx_seq_one_letter_code
_entity_poly.pdbx_strand_id
1 'polypeptide(L)'
;MWELSRPAPGEPEFYGYPTPKAVTPPPPPPPPPPMIPPPDLFAPRLDNSVNQSEEVSSPADFIQTHYAGESLIDTARVVRIAPFRRNVFITLHSAQVADFEEFRWIVQHGDTEVWYEKPRRSFLRQMATLESSGCEPEPLPALENARPVSLETPRVWASAALTTPIDDDIYDCSAGHANEEDFSGACPQCTDEKSEALDATPLVYYVVLSTCQASDPFIHGAHFNGRQIYKLVKCGSREAAAAEAFYSSGINGWSVAFSCAMRGGETFEERPGKAKRVEDLWMLADDEEEEDVVRVFY
;
A
#
# COMPACT_ATOMS: atom_id res chain seq x y z
N MET A 1 -64.48 73.28 -21.71
CA MET A 1 -64.35 74.30 -22.77
C MET A 1 -63.03 75.01 -22.50
N TRP A 2 -62.20 75.12 -23.54
CA TRP A 2 -60.78 75.43 -23.51
C TRP A 2 -60.50 76.94 -23.36
N GLU A 3 -59.41 77.31 -22.68
CA GLU A 3 -58.54 78.46 -22.98
C GLU A 3 -57.30 78.36 -22.05
N LEU A 4 -56.15 77.82 -22.47
CA LEU A 4 -55.05 78.43 -23.24
C LEU A 4 -54.58 79.79 -22.68
N SER A 5 -53.54 79.75 -21.84
CA SER A 5 -52.56 80.84 -21.73
C SER A 5 -51.17 80.24 -21.70
N ARG A 6 -50.40 80.56 -22.75
CA ARG A 6 -48.97 80.25 -22.91
C ARG A 6 -48.11 81.39 -22.34
N PRO A 7 -46.83 81.13 -22.04
CA PRO A 7 -46.03 81.90 -21.09
C PRO A 7 -45.25 83.06 -21.75
N ALA A 8 -44.79 84.01 -20.94
CA ALA A 8 -43.79 85.00 -21.30
C ALA A 8 -42.37 84.37 -21.29
N PRO A 9 -41.44 84.83 -22.15
CA PRO A 9 -40.11 84.26 -22.28
C PRO A 9 -39.19 84.78 -21.16
N GLY A 10 -38.70 83.88 -20.31
CA GLY A 10 -37.58 84.14 -19.42
C GLY A 10 -36.26 83.97 -20.17
N GLU A 11 -35.35 84.92 -19.97
CA GLU A 11 -34.02 84.98 -20.57
C GLU A 11 -33.17 83.73 -20.23
N PRO A 12 -32.27 83.29 -21.12
CA PRO A 12 -31.37 82.19 -20.84
C PRO A 12 -30.24 82.64 -19.90
N GLU A 13 -30.29 82.23 -18.64
CA GLU A 13 -29.11 82.28 -17.76
C GLU A 13 -28.05 81.29 -18.26
N PHE A 14 -26.97 81.85 -18.80
CA PHE A 14 -25.74 81.16 -19.17
C PHE A 14 -25.08 80.58 -17.90
N TYR A 15 -25.38 79.32 -17.56
CA TYR A 15 -24.55 78.57 -16.64
C TYR A 15 -23.25 78.17 -17.35
N GLY A 16 -22.18 78.90 -17.00
CA GLY A 16 -20.82 78.63 -17.46
C GLY A 16 -20.40 77.20 -17.13
N TYR A 17 -19.93 76.49 -18.15
CA TYR A 17 -19.25 75.21 -17.98
C TYR A 17 -18.00 75.40 -17.10
N PRO A 18 -17.78 74.57 -16.05
CA PRO A 18 -16.52 74.59 -15.34
C PRO A 18 -15.41 74.16 -16.30
N THR A 19 -14.38 74.99 -16.41
CA THR A 19 -13.15 74.70 -17.13
C THR A 19 -12.53 73.40 -16.60
N PRO A 20 -12.09 72.47 -17.48
CA PRO A 20 -11.37 71.29 -17.06
C PRO A 20 -10.06 71.73 -16.40
N LYS A 21 -9.90 71.42 -15.11
CA LYS A 21 -8.62 71.57 -14.42
C LYS A 21 -7.59 70.72 -15.16
N ALA A 22 -6.52 71.36 -15.63
CA ALA A 22 -5.38 70.67 -16.20
C ALA A 22 -4.84 69.66 -15.18
N VAL A 23 -5.01 68.38 -15.48
CA VAL A 23 -4.39 67.29 -14.71
C VAL A 23 -2.90 67.31 -15.07
N THR A 24 -2.07 67.79 -14.15
CA THR A 24 -0.63 67.60 -14.24
C THR A 24 -0.34 66.10 -14.27
N PRO A 25 0.47 65.60 -15.22
CA PRO A 25 0.85 64.19 -15.22
C PRO A 25 1.55 63.85 -13.91
N PRO A 26 1.32 62.66 -13.33
CA PRO A 26 2.03 62.24 -12.15
C PRO A 26 3.54 62.24 -12.42
N PRO A 27 4.38 62.54 -11.42
CA PRO A 27 5.82 62.45 -11.57
C PRO A 27 6.20 61.02 -12.01
N PRO A 28 7.28 60.87 -12.80
CA PRO A 28 7.77 59.55 -13.18
C PRO A 28 8.06 58.73 -11.93
N PRO A 29 7.77 57.42 -11.94
CA PRO A 29 8.10 56.55 -10.82
C PRO A 29 9.61 56.64 -10.53
N PRO A 30 10.02 56.60 -9.25
CA PRO A 30 11.43 56.56 -8.90
C PRO A 30 12.10 55.37 -9.62
N PRO A 31 13.38 55.48 -9.99
CA PRO A 31 14.11 54.34 -10.53
C PRO A 31 14.00 53.17 -9.56
N PRO A 32 13.85 51.93 -10.06
CA PRO A 32 13.83 50.77 -9.19
C PRO A 32 15.09 50.79 -8.30
N PRO A 33 14.97 50.42 -7.02
CA PRO A 33 16.15 50.30 -6.17
C PRO A 33 17.18 49.42 -6.89
N PRO A 34 18.50 49.72 -6.79
CA PRO A 34 19.52 48.86 -7.34
C PRO A 34 19.19 47.44 -6.90
N MET A 35 19.07 46.53 -7.86
CA MET A 35 18.86 45.12 -7.57
C MET A 35 19.99 44.70 -6.64
N ILE A 36 19.68 44.55 -5.35
CA ILE A 36 20.57 43.88 -4.43
C ILE A 36 20.72 42.51 -5.08
N PRO A 37 21.94 42.11 -5.52
CA PRO A 37 22.13 40.76 -6.01
C PRO A 37 21.55 39.83 -4.95
N PRO A 38 20.77 38.80 -5.33
CA PRO A 38 20.22 37.89 -4.34
C PRO A 38 21.38 37.47 -3.43
N PRO A 39 21.25 37.60 -2.09
CA PRO A 39 22.28 37.08 -1.20
C PRO A 39 22.52 35.64 -1.63
N ASP A 40 23.79 35.33 -1.91
CA ASP A 40 24.24 34.11 -2.57
C ASP A 40 23.26 32.95 -2.33
N LEU A 41 22.65 32.45 -3.41
CA LEU A 41 21.80 31.25 -3.39
C LEU A 41 22.58 29.97 -2.99
N PHE A 42 23.83 30.14 -2.55
CA PHE A 42 24.60 29.21 -1.74
C PHE A 42 24.50 29.59 -0.26
N ALA A 43 23.29 29.80 0.24
CA ALA A 43 23.02 29.31 1.58
C ALA A 43 23.40 27.82 1.54
N PRO A 44 24.28 27.30 2.42
CA PRO A 44 24.26 25.88 2.64
C PRO A 44 22.81 25.59 2.96
N ARG A 45 22.17 24.72 2.17
CA ARG A 45 20.93 24.10 2.61
C ARG A 45 21.20 23.76 4.07
N LEU A 46 20.50 24.43 4.98
CA LEU A 46 20.18 23.75 6.21
C LEU A 46 19.43 22.55 5.69
N ASP A 47 20.16 21.46 5.50
CA ASP A 47 19.58 20.14 5.47
C ASP A 47 18.66 20.17 6.68
N ASN A 48 17.36 20.16 6.41
CA ASN A 48 16.41 19.59 7.35
C ASN A 48 16.80 18.11 7.46
N SER A 49 17.91 17.86 8.13
CA SER A 49 18.54 16.58 8.45
C SER A 49 17.72 15.85 9.52
N VAL A 50 16.41 16.07 9.53
CA VAL A 50 15.47 15.49 10.49
C VAL A 50 14.45 14.61 9.78
N ASN A 51 14.35 14.62 8.44
CA ASN A 51 13.51 13.68 7.68
C ASN A 51 14.15 13.34 6.32
N GLN A 52 15.36 12.78 6.29
CA GLN A 52 15.77 12.02 5.11
C GLN A 52 14.95 10.72 5.13
N SER A 53 13.79 10.71 4.48
CA SER A 53 13.09 9.46 4.21
C SER A 53 14.07 8.55 3.48
N GLU A 54 14.36 7.39 4.08
CA GLU A 54 15.24 6.37 3.52
C GLU A 54 14.84 6.11 2.06
N GLU A 55 15.79 6.27 1.14
CA GLU A 55 15.52 6.15 -0.29
C GLU A 55 15.93 4.76 -0.78
N VAL A 56 14.96 4.03 -1.34
CA VAL A 56 15.14 2.65 -1.82
C VAL A 56 15.01 2.61 -3.34
N SER A 57 15.95 1.93 -3.99
CA SER A 57 16.01 1.86 -5.46
C SER A 57 15.67 0.49 -6.02
N SER A 58 15.67 -0.55 -5.18
CA SER A 58 15.39 -1.92 -5.58
C SER A 58 14.32 -2.58 -4.68
N PRO A 59 13.65 -3.63 -5.18
CA PRO A 59 12.77 -4.46 -4.35
C PRO A 59 13.43 -5.05 -3.10
N ALA A 60 14.71 -5.44 -3.19
CA ALA A 60 15.43 -6.06 -2.09
C ALA A 60 15.65 -5.10 -0.92
N ASP A 61 15.85 -3.80 -1.20
CA ASP A 61 16.01 -2.77 -0.18
C ASP A 61 14.68 -2.33 0.43
N PHE A 62 13.57 -2.54 -0.30
CA PHE A 62 12.24 -2.10 0.10
C PHE A 62 11.67 -2.93 1.24
N ILE A 63 11.64 -4.26 1.07
CA ILE A 63 11.27 -5.21 2.12
C ILE A 63 12.49 -6.09 2.40
N GLN A 64 13.18 -5.71 3.47
CA GLN A 64 14.37 -6.41 3.93
C GLN A 64 14.00 -7.73 4.59
N THR A 65 14.93 -8.69 4.53
CA THR A 65 14.81 -9.94 5.26
C THR A 65 15.00 -9.69 6.75
N HIS A 66 14.25 -10.42 7.57
CA HIS A 66 14.40 -10.42 9.02
C HIS A 66 14.58 -11.85 9.49
N TYR A 67 15.75 -12.12 10.05
CA TYR A 67 16.08 -13.41 10.63
C TYR A 67 15.56 -13.49 12.07
N ALA A 68 15.18 -14.69 12.49
CA ALA A 68 14.81 -14.97 13.86
C ALA A 68 15.95 -14.56 14.82
N GLY A 69 15.60 -13.97 15.95
CA GLY A 69 16.57 -13.45 16.93
C GLY A 69 17.02 -12.00 16.70
N GLU A 70 16.74 -11.41 15.53
CA GLU A 70 16.99 -9.98 15.31
C GLU A 70 15.98 -9.11 16.10
N SER A 71 16.49 -8.07 16.76
CA SER A 71 15.63 -7.09 17.44
C SER A 71 15.02 -6.13 16.43
N LEU A 72 13.70 -6.20 16.24
CA LEU A 72 12.95 -5.22 15.45
C LEU A 72 12.81 -3.90 16.23
N ILE A 73 13.82 -3.04 16.08
CA ILE A 73 13.83 -1.71 16.73
C ILE A 73 12.81 -0.78 16.04
N ASP A 74 12.68 -0.86 14.72
CA ASP A 74 11.78 -0.03 13.91
C ASP A 74 10.65 -0.86 13.29
N THR A 75 9.47 -0.84 13.92
CA THR A 75 8.27 -1.55 13.45
C THR A 75 7.49 -0.77 12.38
N ALA A 76 7.86 0.47 12.10
CA ALA A 76 7.28 1.27 11.04
C ALA A 76 8.25 2.32 10.51
N ARG A 77 8.27 2.51 9.20
CA ARG A 77 9.13 3.51 8.54
C ARG A 77 8.46 4.11 7.30
N VAL A 78 8.92 5.31 6.92
CA VAL A 78 8.56 5.92 5.63
C VAL A 78 9.78 5.86 4.74
N VAL A 79 9.64 5.14 3.63
CA VAL A 79 10.68 5.05 2.61
C VAL A 79 10.23 5.76 1.34
N ARG A 80 11.19 6.28 0.58
CA ARG A 80 10.94 6.83 -0.74
C ARG A 80 11.40 5.83 -1.78
N ILE A 81 10.50 5.37 -2.64
CA ILE A 81 10.87 4.55 -3.78
C ILE A 81 11.45 5.45 -4.87
N ALA A 82 12.78 5.44 -5.01
CA ALA A 82 13.55 6.38 -5.83
C ALA A 82 13.07 6.44 -7.30
N PRO A 83 12.86 5.30 -8.00
CA PRO A 83 12.46 5.31 -9.42
C PRO A 83 11.12 5.99 -9.67
N PHE A 84 10.20 5.94 -8.70
CA PHE A 84 8.84 6.47 -8.82
C PHE A 84 8.60 7.73 -8.00
N ARG A 85 9.61 8.15 -7.22
CA ARG A 85 9.59 9.32 -6.33
C ARG A 85 8.42 9.32 -5.34
N ARG A 86 7.91 8.15 -4.98
CA ARG A 86 6.73 7.99 -4.11
C ARG A 86 7.15 7.61 -2.70
N ASN A 87 6.54 8.25 -1.72
CA ASN A 87 6.70 7.88 -0.32
C ASN A 87 5.74 6.73 0.01
N VAL A 88 6.24 5.73 0.70
CA VAL A 88 5.47 4.56 1.13
C VAL A 88 5.67 4.38 2.62
N PHE A 89 4.57 4.14 3.33
CA PHE A 89 4.60 3.82 4.75
C PHE A 89 4.65 2.30 4.91
N ILE A 90 5.74 1.78 5.46
CA ILE A 90 5.92 0.35 5.70
C ILE A 90 5.70 0.07 7.18
N THR A 91 4.92 -0.97 7.49
CA THR A 91 4.77 -1.51 8.85
C THR A 91 5.24 -2.95 8.90
N LEU A 92 6.10 -3.25 9.88
CA LEU A 92 6.70 -4.54 10.16
C LEU A 92 6.15 -5.04 11.49
N HIS A 93 5.10 -5.85 11.41
CA HIS A 93 4.49 -6.50 12.55
C HIS A 93 3.86 -7.81 12.09
N SER A 94 3.92 -8.83 12.93
CA SER A 94 3.38 -10.15 12.59
C SER A 94 1.87 -10.11 12.47
N ALA A 95 1.33 -10.71 11.42
CA ALA A 95 -0.10 -10.83 11.27
C ALA A 95 -0.69 -11.79 12.32
N GLN A 96 -1.85 -11.42 12.85
CA GLN A 96 -2.59 -12.24 13.81
C GLN A 96 -3.71 -12.98 13.10
N VAL A 97 -4.30 -13.97 13.79
CA VAL A 97 -5.43 -14.75 13.27
C VAL A 97 -6.60 -13.86 12.86
N ALA A 98 -6.84 -12.76 13.59
CA ALA A 98 -7.90 -11.80 13.24
C ALA A 98 -7.65 -11.11 11.89
N ASP A 99 -6.38 -10.88 11.54
CA ASP A 99 -5.98 -10.24 10.29
C ASP A 99 -6.14 -11.20 9.12
N PHE A 100 -5.74 -12.46 9.29
CA PHE A 100 -6.01 -13.49 8.30
C PHE A 100 -7.51 -13.65 8.05
N GLU A 101 -8.34 -13.71 9.08
CA GLU A 101 -9.80 -13.82 8.94
C GLU A 101 -10.44 -12.62 8.23
N GLU A 102 -9.84 -11.43 8.31
CA GLU A 102 -10.31 -10.24 7.58
C GLU A 102 -10.15 -10.39 6.05
N PHE A 103 -9.08 -11.08 5.62
CA PHE A 103 -8.71 -11.28 4.21
C PHE A 103 -8.93 -12.69 3.69
N ARG A 104 -9.35 -13.62 4.55
CA ARG A 104 -9.56 -15.02 4.21
C ARG A 104 -10.46 -15.21 2.98
N TRP A 105 -11.52 -14.41 2.87
CA TRP A 105 -12.47 -14.49 1.75
C TRP A 105 -11.81 -14.33 0.37
N ILE A 106 -10.85 -13.41 0.21
CA ILE A 106 -10.19 -13.19 -1.09
C ILE A 106 -9.04 -14.18 -1.28
N VAL A 107 -8.38 -14.60 -0.20
CA VAL A 107 -7.33 -15.63 -0.26
C VAL A 107 -7.91 -16.99 -0.68
N GLN A 108 -9.12 -17.32 -0.23
CA GLN A 108 -9.78 -18.59 -0.53
C GLN A 108 -10.49 -18.61 -1.89
N HIS A 109 -11.08 -17.49 -2.32
CA HIS A 109 -11.99 -17.49 -3.47
C HIS A 109 -11.65 -16.44 -4.54
N GLY A 110 -10.59 -15.66 -4.34
CA GLY A 110 -10.21 -14.59 -5.26
C GLY A 110 -9.33 -15.11 -6.39
N ASP A 111 -9.74 -14.80 -7.62
CA ASP A 111 -8.86 -14.97 -8.78
C ASP A 111 -7.75 -13.92 -8.80
N THR A 112 -6.60 -14.32 -9.34
CA THR A 112 -5.51 -13.40 -9.67
C THR A 112 -5.95 -12.44 -10.78
N GLU A 113 -5.38 -11.24 -10.81
CA GLU A 113 -5.65 -10.23 -11.84
C GLU A 113 -7.04 -9.57 -11.81
N VAL A 114 -7.92 -9.93 -10.86
CA VAL A 114 -9.27 -9.38 -10.72
C VAL A 114 -9.38 -8.49 -9.48
N TRP A 115 -10.17 -7.41 -9.59
CA TRP A 115 -10.51 -6.54 -8.47
C TRP A 115 -11.84 -6.93 -7.84
N TYR A 116 -11.93 -6.82 -6.53
CA TYR A 116 -13.10 -7.16 -5.73
C TYR A 116 -13.45 -6.05 -4.75
N GLU A 117 -14.74 -5.87 -4.48
CA GLU A 117 -15.20 -5.23 -3.25
C GLU A 117 -15.40 -6.31 -2.18
N LYS A 118 -15.12 -6.00 -0.92
CA LYS A 118 -15.35 -6.95 0.17
C LYS A 118 -16.83 -7.35 0.23
N PRO A 119 -17.16 -8.65 0.13
CA PRO A 119 -18.55 -9.09 0.19
C PRO A 119 -19.18 -8.80 1.56
N ARG A 120 -20.51 -8.73 1.58
CA ARG A 120 -21.25 -8.60 2.84
C ARG A 120 -21.09 -9.85 3.68
N ARG A 121 -21.08 -9.69 5.01
CA ARG A 121 -21.01 -10.81 5.97
C ARG A 121 -22.08 -11.89 5.73
N SER A 122 -23.27 -11.52 5.26
CA SER A 122 -24.34 -12.47 4.93
C SER A 122 -23.98 -13.38 3.75
N PHE A 123 -23.31 -12.83 2.74
CA PHE A 123 -22.85 -13.58 1.57
C PHE A 123 -21.74 -14.57 1.95
N LEU A 124 -20.74 -14.11 2.70
CA LEU A 124 -19.66 -14.99 3.18
C LEU A 124 -20.18 -16.14 4.07
N ARG A 125 -21.18 -15.87 4.92
CA ARG A 125 -21.83 -16.95 5.72
C ARG A 125 -22.57 -17.96 4.84
N GLN A 126 -23.21 -17.50 3.77
CA GLN A 126 -23.89 -18.39 2.82
C GLN A 126 -22.87 -19.29 2.12
N MET A 127 -21.75 -18.74 1.64
CA MET A 127 -20.66 -19.51 1.03
C MET A 127 -20.13 -20.58 2.00
N ALA A 128 -19.77 -20.19 3.22
CA ALA A 128 -19.27 -21.13 4.23
C ALA A 128 -20.28 -22.26 4.56
N THR A 129 -21.58 -21.96 4.50
CA THR A 129 -22.65 -22.96 4.70
C THR A 129 -22.71 -23.95 3.53
N LEU A 130 -22.58 -23.46 2.29
CA LEU A 130 -22.56 -24.30 1.09
C LEU A 130 -21.34 -25.22 1.09
N GLU A 131 -20.16 -24.69 1.39
CA GLU A 131 -18.92 -25.46 1.52
C GLU A 131 -19.03 -26.56 2.58
N SER A 132 -19.59 -26.23 3.75
CA SER A 132 -19.81 -27.20 4.83
C SER A 132 -20.80 -28.30 4.44
N SER A 133 -21.64 -28.07 3.43
CA SER A 133 -22.58 -29.05 2.88
C SER A 133 -22.04 -29.81 1.66
N GLY A 134 -20.80 -29.54 1.24
CA GLY A 134 -20.19 -30.13 0.04
C GLY A 134 -20.74 -29.56 -1.28
N CYS A 135 -21.43 -28.43 -1.22
CA CYS A 135 -21.91 -27.71 -2.41
C CYS A 135 -20.87 -26.67 -2.84
N GLU A 136 -20.67 -26.54 -4.14
CA GLU A 136 -19.79 -25.52 -4.72
C GLU A 136 -20.41 -24.13 -4.51
N PRO A 137 -19.71 -23.20 -3.81
CA PRO A 137 -20.20 -21.83 -3.64
C PRO A 137 -20.09 -21.04 -4.95
N GLU A 138 -20.92 -20.02 -5.10
CA GLU A 138 -20.82 -19.09 -6.23
C GLU A 138 -19.47 -18.34 -6.17
N PRO A 139 -18.79 -18.11 -7.32
CA PRO A 139 -17.53 -17.36 -7.34
C PRO A 139 -17.73 -15.93 -6.81
N LEU A 140 -16.64 -15.33 -6.31
CA LEU A 140 -16.67 -13.95 -5.86
C LEU A 140 -17.08 -13.01 -7.01
N PRO A 141 -18.00 -12.06 -6.76
CA PRO A 141 -18.41 -11.12 -7.79
C PRO A 141 -17.25 -10.17 -8.13
N ALA A 142 -16.71 -10.34 -9.34
CA ALA A 142 -15.67 -9.47 -9.88
C ALA A 142 -16.19 -8.03 -10.06
N LEU A 143 -15.31 -7.05 -9.82
CA LEU A 143 -15.60 -5.64 -10.07
C LEU A 143 -15.32 -5.30 -11.54
N GLU A 144 -16.34 -5.43 -12.41
CA GLU A 144 -16.20 -5.28 -13.87
C GLU A 144 -15.62 -3.93 -14.34
N ASN A 145 -15.89 -2.85 -13.61
CA ASN A 145 -15.44 -1.50 -13.96
C ASN A 145 -14.47 -0.94 -12.90
N ALA A 146 -13.50 -1.76 -12.50
CA ALA A 146 -12.49 -1.36 -11.53
C ALA A 146 -11.69 -0.14 -12.01
N ARG A 147 -11.61 0.87 -11.15
CA ARG A 147 -10.87 2.12 -11.35
C ARG A 147 -10.00 2.36 -10.11
N PRO A 148 -8.92 1.60 -9.95
CA PRO A 148 -8.06 1.68 -8.78
C PRO A 148 -7.36 3.03 -8.73
N VAL A 149 -7.54 3.73 -7.62
CA VAL A 149 -6.90 5.01 -7.36
C VAL A 149 -5.41 4.81 -7.05
N SER A 150 -4.56 5.72 -7.52
CA SER A 150 -3.17 5.85 -7.07
C SER A 150 -3.11 6.70 -5.80
N LEU A 151 -2.84 6.08 -4.65
CA LEU A 151 -2.74 6.76 -3.36
C LEU A 151 -1.42 7.54 -3.27
N GLU A 152 -1.47 8.76 -2.74
CA GLU A 152 -0.27 9.60 -2.57
C GLU A 152 0.79 8.91 -1.69
N THR A 153 0.36 8.27 -0.60
CA THR A 153 1.22 7.50 0.31
C THR A 153 0.57 6.15 0.59
N PRO A 154 0.84 5.12 -0.24
CA PRO A 154 0.35 3.77 0.03
C PRO A 154 0.97 3.21 1.30
N ARG A 155 0.26 2.26 1.92
CA ARG A 155 0.73 1.52 3.09
C ARG A 155 1.13 0.12 2.68
N VAL A 156 2.30 -0.34 3.12
CA VAL A 156 2.77 -1.70 2.89
C VAL A 156 2.91 -2.39 4.22
N TRP A 157 2.05 -3.36 4.46
CA TRP A 157 2.25 -4.28 5.55
C TRP A 157 3.19 -5.39 5.11
N ALA A 158 4.44 -5.32 5.56
CA ALA A 158 5.42 -6.38 5.43
C ALA A 158 5.21 -7.37 6.59
N SER A 159 4.31 -8.34 6.42
CA SER A 159 4.12 -9.44 7.39
C SER A 159 5.30 -10.42 7.34
N ALA A 160 5.30 -11.42 8.22
CA ALA A 160 6.36 -12.43 8.28
C ALA A 160 6.54 -13.13 6.91
N ALA A 161 5.45 -13.35 6.17
CA ALA A 161 5.50 -13.92 4.82
C ALA A 161 6.31 -13.09 3.80
N LEU A 162 6.53 -11.79 4.01
CA LEU A 162 7.35 -10.96 3.10
C LEU A 162 8.78 -10.73 3.62
N THR A 163 9.00 -10.93 4.93
CA THR A 163 10.28 -10.62 5.59
C THR A 163 11.09 -11.86 5.93
N THR A 164 10.47 -13.00 6.22
CA THR A 164 11.18 -14.21 6.65
C THR A 164 11.85 -14.86 5.45
N PRO A 165 13.20 -15.04 5.48
CA PRO A 165 13.92 -15.72 4.42
C PRO A 165 13.74 -17.25 4.50
N ILE A 166 14.17 -17.98 3.46
CA ILE A 166 14.05 -19.44 3.42
C ILE A 166 15.07 -20.16 4.31
N ASP A 167 16.19 -19.49 4.59
CA ASP A 167 17.32 -19.92 5.40
C ASP A 167 17.29 -19.31 6.81
N ASP A 168 16.09 -19.16 7.38
CA ASP A 168 15.92 -18.57 8.70
C ASP A 168 16.57 -19.40 9.82
N ASP A 169 17.06 -18.72 10.86
CA ASP A 169 17.81 -19.33 11.95
C ASP A 169 16.92 -20.20 12.84
N ILE A 170 17.35 -21.44 13.12
CA ILE A 170 16.61 -22.37 13.99
C ILE A 170 17.26 -22.44 15.36
N TYR A 171 16.56 -21.92 16.38
CA TYR A 171 17.04 -21.90 17.76
C TYR A 171 16.61 -23.13 18.58
N ASP A 172 15.51 -23.80 18.19
CA ASP A 172 14.97 -24.95 18.92
C ASP A 172 15.46 -26.29 18.34
N CYS A 173 16.71 -26.65 18.67
CA CYS A 173 17.26 -27.96 18.28
C CYS A 173 16.82 -29.08 19.23
N SER A 174 15.81 -29.85 18.83
CA SER A 174 15.41 -31.08 19.55
C SER A 174 16.27 -32.31 19.21
N ALA A 175 17.08 -32.24 18.16
CA ALA A 175 17.92 -33.34 17.66
C ALA A 175 19.22 -33.53 18.45
N GLY A 176 19.53 -32.64 19.40
CA GLY A 176 20.74 -32.72 20.21
C GLY A 176 22.02 -32.41 19.44
N HIS A 177 21.93 -31.64 18.36
CA HIS A 177 23.10 -31.10 17.67
C HIS A 177 23.85 -30.19 18.67
N ALA A 178 25.01 -30.67 19.12
CA ALA A 178 25.81 -29.97 20.11
C ALA A 178 26.64 -28.87 19.43
N ASN A 179 26.35 -27.62 19.74
CA ASN A 179 27.25 -26.51 19.40
C ASN A 179 28.38 -26.50 20.44
N GLU A 180 29.43 -27.29 20.21
CA GLU A 180 30.60 -27.31 21.10
C GLU A 180 31.42 -26.00 21.01
N GLU A 181 31.24 -25.17 19.97
CA GLU A 181 32.10 -23.98 19.77
C GLU A 181 31.40 -22.66 19.35
N ASP A 182 30.11 -22.64 18.97
CA ASP A 182 29.45 -21.41 18.49
C ASP A 182 28.30 -20.92 19.37
N PHE A 183 28.50 -19.73 19.96
CA PHE A 183 27.63 -19.07 20.94
C PHE A 183 26.48 -18.28 20.29
N SER A 184 26.03 -18.65 19.08
CA SER A 184 24.95 -17.94 18.37
C SER A 184 23.55 -18.36 18.84
N GLY A 185 23.41 -19.53 19.47
CA GLY A 185 22.11 -20.09 19.88
C GLY A 185 21.32 -20.75 18.75
N ALA A 186 21.61 -20.42 17.49
CA ALA A 186 21.04 -21.11 16.33
C ALA A 186 21.77 -22.44 16.04
N CYS A 187 21.06 -23.42 15.52
CA CYS A 187 21.57 -24.72 15.14
C CYS A 187 21.80 -24.77 13.61
N PRO A 188 23.06 -24.69 13.15
CA PRO A 188 23.37 -24.61 11.73
C PRO A 188 22.89 -25.86 10.97
N GLN A 189 23.02 -27.05 11.57
CA GLN A 189 22.55 -28.29 10.96
C GLN A 189 21.03 -28.30 10.75
N CYS A 190 20.25 -27.82 11.73
CA CYS A 190 18.80 -27.74 11.57
C CYS A 190 18.41 -26.68 10.54
N THR A 191 19.06 -25.50 10.56
CA THR A 191 18.84 -24.44 9.57
C THR A 191 19.11 -24.95 8.14
N ASP A 192 20.23 -25.63 7.92
CA ASP A 192 20.57 -26.20 6.61
C ASP A 192 19.53 -27.25 6.18
N GLU A 193 19.22 -28.23 7.02
CA GLU A 193 18.24 -29.29 6.69
C GLU A 193 16.85 -28.72 6.37
N LYS A 194 16.37 -27.75 7.15
CA LYS A 194 15.04 -27.16 6.96
C LYS A 194 15.00 -26.21 5.78
N SER A 195 16.05 -25.43 5.53
CA SER A 195 16.13 -24.57 4.35
C SER A 195 16.19 -25.38 3.06
N GLU A 196 16.93 -26.50 3.02
CA GLU A 196 16.94 -27.43 1.88
C GLU A 196 15.56 -28.05 1.65
N ALA A 197 14.87 -28.47 2.71
CA ALA A 197 13.51 -29.00 2.61
C ALA A 197 12.51 -27.96 2.07
N LEU A 198 12.67 -26.71 2.48
CA LEU A 198 11.83 -25.60 2.05
C LEU A 198 12.11 -25.20 0.59
N ASP A 199 13.37 -25.17 0.16
CA ASP A 199 13.77 -24.92 -1.24
C ASP A 199 13.25 -26.01 -2.19
N ALA A 200 13.21 -27.26 -1.72
CA ALA A 200 12.61 -28.38 -2.45
C ALA A 200 11.08 -28.35 -2.49
N THR A 201 10.44 -27.50 -1.66
CA THR A 201 8.99 -27.43 -1.53
C THR A 201 8.43 -26.27 -2.36
N PRO A 202 7.48 -26.51 -3.28
CA PRO A 202 6.85 -25.42 -4.01
C PRO A 202 6.04 -24.56 -3.03
N LEU A 203 6.32 -23.26 -2.98
CA LEU A 203 5.58 -22.30 -2.16
C LEU A 203 4.79 -21.33 -3.04
N VAL A 204 3.66 -20.85 -2.50
CA VAL A 204 2.86 -19.79 -3.10
C VAL A 204 2.67 -18.68 -2.07
N TYR A 205 3.14 -17.49 -2.41
CA TYR A 205 3.00 -16.26 -1.64
C TYR A 205 1.80 -15.49 -2.16
N TYR A 206 0.84 -15.23 -1.28
CA TYR A 206 -0.36 -14.46 -1.56
C TYR A 206 -0.13 -13.03 -1.11
N VAL A 207 -0.33 -12.06 -2.00
CA VAL A 207 -0.26 -10.63 -1.71
C VAL A 207 -1.62 -10.02 -2.00
N VAL A 208 -2.26 -9.47 -0.96
CA VAL A 208 -3.52 -8.75 -1.09
C VAL A 208 -3.22 -7.27 -1.26
N LEU A 209 -3.40 -6.79 -2.48
CA LEU A 209 -3.30 -5.38 -2.82
C LEU A 209 -4.63 -4.69 -2.52
N SER A 210 -4.58 -3.42 -2.11
CA SER A 210 -5.78 -2.65 -1.86
C SER A 210 -5.63 -1.18 -2.22
N THR A 211 -6.74 -0.58 -2.66
CA THR A 211 -6.86 0.86 -2.90
C THR A 211 -8.33 1.27 -2.88
N CYS A 212 -8.64 2.52 -3.22
CA CYS A 212 -10.00 3.01 -3.36
C CYS A 212 -10.47 2.94 -4.82
N GLN A 213 -11.76 2.66 -5.02
CA GLN A 213 -12.45 2.76 -6.30
C GLN A 213 -12.77 4.23 -6.61
N ALA A 214 -12.36 4.75 -7.77
CA ALA A 214 -12.73 6.10 -8.18
C ALA A 214 -14.24 6.22 -8.44
N SER A 215 -14.90 7.20 -7.79
CA SER A 215 -16.33 7.50 -8.02
C SER A 215 -16.57 8.02 -9.42
N ASP A 216 -15.71 8.93 -9.90
CA ASP A 216 -15.79 9.55 -11.22
C ASP A 216 -14.52 9.29 -12.06
N PRO A 217 -14.61 9.29 -13.41
CA PRO A 217 -13.47 9.05 -14.29
C PRO A 217 -12.40 10.15 -14.27
N PHE A 218 -12.73 11.34 -13.74
CA PHE A 218 -11.87 12.52 -13.76
C PHE A 218 -11.90 13.25 -12.40
N ILE A 219 -11.01 12.90 -11.48
CA ILE A 219 -10.82 13.68 -10.25
C ILE A 219 -9.34 14.03 -10.10
N HIS A 220 -9.06 15.33 -10.09
CA HIS A 220 -7.82 15.89 -9.57
C HIS A 220 -8.06 16.25 -8.09
N GLY A 221 -7.39 15.58 -7.15
CA GLY A 221 -7.39 15.95 -5.74
C GLY A 221 -7.78 14.83 -4.77
N ALA A 222 -7.23 14.91 -3.56
CA ALA A 222 -7.12 13.88 -2.52
C ALA A 222 -8.42 13.45 -1.80
N HIS A 223 -9.59 13.58 -2.44
CA HIS A 223 -10.86 13.16 -1.85
C HIS A 223 -11.34 11.84 -2.48
N PHE A 224 -10.71 10.75 -2.03
CA PHE A 224 -11.13 9.41 -2.42
C PHE A 224 -12.35 9.01 -1.58
N ASN A 225 -13.54 9.46 -1.96
CA ASN A 225 -14.81 8.99 -1.39
C ASN A 225 -15.22 7.61 -1.95
N GLY A 226 -14.22 6.83 -2.38
CA GLY A 226 -14.37 5.52 -3.00
C GLY A 226 -14.51 4.40 -1.98
N ARG A 227 -15.14 3.30 -2.38
CA ARG A 227 -15.09 2.06 -1.60
C ARG A 227 -13.70 1.44 -1.70
N GLN A 228 -13.29 0.73 -0.65
CA GLN A 228 -12.06 -0.06 -0.71
C GLN A 228 -12.27 -1.23 -1.67
N ILE A 229 -11.31 -1.42 -2.56
CA ILE A 229 -11.23 -2.54 -3.48
C ILE A 229 -9.93 -3.29 -3.24
N TYR A 230 -9.96 -4.59 -3.51
CA TYR A 230 -8.89 -5.52 -3.23
C TYR A 230 -8.56 -6.33 -4.49
N LYS A 231 -7.29 -6.67 -4.66
CA LYS A 231 -6.80 -7.53 -5.72
C LYS A 231 -5.86 -8.55 -5.12
N LEU A 232 -6.03 -9.82 -5.48
CA LEU A 232 -5.11 -10.87 -5.08
C LEU A 232 -4.02 -11.05 -6.14
N VAL A 233 -2.78 -11.19 -5.68
CA VAL A 233 -1.65 -11.62 -6.51
C VAL A 233 -1.02 -12.85 -5.86
N LYS A 234 -0.62 -13.82 -6.68
CA LYS A 234 0.09 -15.03 -6.26
C LYS A 234 1.52 -15.00 -6.83
N CYS A 235 2.51 -15.26 -6.00
CA CYS A 235 3.93 -15.25 -6.36
C CYS A 235 4.58 -16.57 -5.95
N GLY A 236 5.57 -17.04 -6.72
CA GLY A 236 6.26 -18.31 -6.43
C GLY A 236 7.40 -18.19 -5.42
N SER A 237 7.75 -16.98 -4.98
CA SER A 237 8.79 -16.74 -3.98
C SER A 237 8.55 -15.46 -3.20
N ARG A 238 9.23 -15.33 -2.05
CA ARG A 238 9.24 -14.13 -1.23
C ARG A 238 9.77 -12.91 -2.01
N GLU A 239 10.85 -13.08 -2.76
CA GLU A 239 11.47 -12.02 -3.56
C GLU A 239 10.52 -11.53 -4.66
N ALA A 240 9.78 -12.43 -5.29
CA ALA A 240 8.76 -12.07 -6.28
C ALA A 240 7.60 -11.31 -5.63
N ALA A 241 7.15 -11.72 -4.45
CA ALA A 241 6.12 -11.03 -3.68
C ALA A 241 6.57 -9.63 -3.21
N ALA A 242 7.82 -9.50 -2.76
CA ALA A 242 8.42 -8.22 -2.38
C ALA A 242 8.60 -7.29 -3.59
N ALA A 243 8.97 -7.82 -4.74
CA ALA A 243 9.02 -7.07 -6.00
C ALA A 243 7.63 -6.59 -6.44
N GLU A 244 6.61 -7.45 -6.33
CA GLU A 244 5.24 -7.06 -6.61
C GLU A 244 4.78 -5.92 -5.68
N ALA A 245 5.04 -6.03 -4.38
CA ALA A 245 4.77 -4.96 -3.42
C ALA A 245 5.48 -3.65 -3.80
N PHE A 246 6.76 -3.72 -4.17
CA PHE A 246 7.55 -2.56 -4.60
C PHE A 246 6.95 -1.85 -5.82
N TYR A 247 6.63 -2.61 -6.87
CA TYR A 247 6.08 -2.02 -8.10
C TYR A 247 4.64 -1.56 -7.93
N SER A 248 3.80 -2.34 -7.25
CA SER A 248 2.40 -1.96 -7.01
C SER A 248 2.28 -0.73 -6.11
N SER A 249 3.09 -0.62 -5.06
CA SER A 249 3.11 0.59 -4.24
C SER A 249 3.80 1.76 -4.93
N GLY A 250 4.92 1.53 -5.62
CA GLY A 250 5.70 2.58 -6.27
C GLY A 250 5.02 3.17 -7.51
N ILE A 251 4.74 2.32 -8.50
CA ILE A 251 4.15 2.72 -9.78
C ILE A 251 2.68 3.08 -9.56
N ASN A 252 1.91 2.11 -9.09
CA ASN A 252 0.46 2.22 -9.07
C ASN A 252 -0.08 2.98 -7.86
N GLY A 253 0.72 3.14 -6.80
CA GLY A 253 0.26 3.78 -5.57
C GLY A 253 -0.74 2.93 -4.79
N TRP A 254 -0.64 1.61 -4.87
CA TRP A 254 -1.53 0.70 -4.15
C TRP A 254 -0.90 0.20 -2.85
N SER A 255 -1.74 -0.10 -1.88
CA SER A 255 -1.29 -0.60 -0.57
C SER A 255 -1.19 -2.12 -0.59
N VAL A 256 -0.24 -2.69 0.15
CA VAL A 256 -0.25 -4.11 0.51
C VAL A 256 -0.99 -4.24 1.84
N ALA A 257 -2.19 -4.82 1.80
CA ALA A 257 -3.07 -4.93 2.95
C ALA A 257 -2.81 -6.19 3.77
N PHE A 258 -2.35 -7.27 3.13
CA PHE A 258 -2.08 -8.54 3.79
C PHE A 258 -1.17 -9.40 2.90
N SER A 259 -0.39 -10.27 3.53
CA SER A 259 0.41 -11.28 2.84
C SER A 259 0.54 -12.54 3.66
N CYS A 260 0.55 -13.69 2.98
CA CYS A 260 0.78 -15.00 3.59
C CYS A 260 1.46 -15.95 2.60
N ALA A 261 2.02 -17.06 3.10
CA ALA A 261 2.60 -18.11 2.28
C ALA A 261 1.91 -19.46 2.58
N MET A 262 1.80 -20.30 1.55
CA MET A 262 1.24 -21.65 1.63
C MET A 262 2.08 -22.60 0.78
N ARG A 263 1.98 -23.91 1.06
CA ARG A 263 2.54 -24.95 0.19
C ARG A 263 1.72 -25.05 -1.09
N GLY A 264 2.38 -25.08 -2.25
CA GLY A 264 1.74 -25.38 -3.53
C GLY A 264 1.19 -26.81 -3.53
N GLY A 265 -0.02 -27.02 -4.05
CA GLY A 265 -0.73 -28.31 -3.94
C GLY A 265 -1.61 -28.44 -2.68
N GLU A 266 -1.45 -27.53 -1.70
CA GLU A 266 -2.26 -27.45 -0.48
C GLU A 266 -3.14 -26.18 -0.46
N THR A 267 -3.36 -25.54 -1.61
CA THR A 267 -4.15 -24.30 -1.66
C THR A 267 -5.65 -24.58 -1.48
N PHE A 268 -6.42 -23.54 -1.13
CA PHE A 268 -7.89 -23.65 -1.02
C PHE A 268 -8.60 -24.00 -2.33
N GLU A 269 -7.92 -23.85 -3.47
CA GLU A 269 -8.42 -24.31 -4.79
C GLU A 269 -8.28 -25.82 -4.94
N GLU A 270 -7.24 -26.40 -4.36
CA GLU A 270 -6.86 -27.80 -4.54
C GLU A 270 -7.37 -28.69 -3.40
N ARG A 271 -7.55 -28.13 -2.18
CA ARG A 271 -8.00 -28.86 -1.00
C ARG A 271 -9.11 -28.13 -0.24
N PRO A 272 -10.26 -28.79 0.05
CA PRO A 272 -11.29 -28.25 0.92
C PRO A 272 -10.87 -28.42 2.38
N GLY A 273 -9.96 -27.57 2.86
CA GLY A 273 -9.41 -27.70 4.21
C GLY A 273 -9.65 -26.50 5.13
N LYS A 274 -9.53 -26.75 6.43
CA LYS A 274 -9.47 -25.66 7.42
C LYS A 274 -8.10 -25.01 7.37
N ALA A 275 -8.06 -23.67 7.41
CA ALA A 275 -6.82 -22.93 7.54
C ALA A 275 -6.19 -23.18 8.92
N LYS A 276 -4.93 -23.61 8.97
CA LYS A 276 -4.12 -23.72 10.18
C LYS A 276 -2.92 -22.80 10.05
N ARG A 277 -2.73 -21.92 11.03
CA ARG A 277 -1.55 -21.08 11.09
C ARG A 277 -0.33 -21.93 11.47
N VAL A 278 0.76 -21.78 10.75
CA VAL A 278 2.09 -22.25 11.17
C VAL A 278 2.91 -21.09 11.71
N GLU A 279 3.74 -21.36 12.72
CA GLU A 279 4.51 -20.31 13.41
C GLU A 279 5.77 -19.91 12.63
N ASP A 280 6.46 -20.90 12.06
CA ASP A 280 7.67 -20.70 11.26
C ASP A 280 7.45 -21.11 9.81
N LEU A 281 8.17 -20.44 8.89
CA LEU A 281 8.03 -20.68 7.45
C LEU A 281 8.41 -22.12 7.07
N TRP A 282 9.45 -22.67 7.68
CA TRP A 282 9.95 -24.02 7.39
C TRP A 282 8.91 -25.12 7.69
N MET A 283 7.94 -24.87 8.58
CA MET A 283 6.86 -25.81 8.89
C MET A 283 5.91 -26.07 7.69
N LEU A 284 5.98 -25.25 6.63
CA LEU A 284 5.27 -25.53 5.37
C LEU A 284 5.89 -26.69 4.58
N ALA A 285 7.18 -26.99 4.80
CA ALA A 285 7.89 -28.10 4.14
C ALA A 285 7.70 -29.45 4.84
N ASP A 286 7.29 -29.44 6.11
CA ASP A 286 7.03 -30.68 6.83
C ASP A 286 5.89 -31.47 6.16
N ASP A 287 6.02 -32.79 6.13
CA ASP A 287 4.95 -33.66 5.63
C ASP A 287 3.97 -33.94 6.78
N GLU A 288 2.90 -33.14 6.87
CA GLU A 288 1.85 -33.33 7.86
C GLU A 288 0.74 -34.26 7.31
N GLU A 289 0.30 -35.22 8.12
CA GLU A 289 -0.59 -36.33 7.71
C GLU A 289 -2.08 -35.93 7.55
N GLU A 290 -2.46 -34.70 7.89
CA GLU A 290 -3.85 -34.24 7.82
C GLU A 290 -4.20 -33.68 6.43
N GLU A 291 -4.74 -34.54 5.56
CA GLU A 291 -5.14 -34.18 4.18
C GLU A 291 -6.16 -33.01 4.11
N ASP A 292 -6.92 -32.77 5.18
CA ASP A 292 -8.01 -31.77 5.28
C ASP A 292 -7.58 -30.42 5.89
N VAL A 293 -6.28 -30.14 5.99
CA VAL A 293 -5.77 -28.89 6.58
C VAL A 293 -4.92 -28.12 5.57
N VAL A 294 -5.20 -26.82 5.44
CA VAL A 294 -4.43 -25.88 4.63
C VAL A 294 -3.53 -25.09 5.57
N ARG A 295 -2.22 -25.29 5.48
CA ARG A 295 -1.24 -24.59 6.31
C ARG A 295 -0.92 -23.23 5.73
N VAL A 296 -0.94 -22.21 6.58
CA VAL A 296 -0.73 -20.82 6.18
C VAL A 296 0.27 -20.15 7.11
N PHE A 297 1.33 -19.60 6.55
CA PHE A 297 2.33 -18.81 7.26
C PHE A 297 2.05 -17.31 7.07
N TYR A 298 1.98 -16.54 8.17
CA TYR A 298 1.75 -15.09 8.17
C TYR A 298 2.18 -14.40 9.48
#